data_AF-A0A349A2H5-F1
#
_entry.id   AF-A0A349A2H5-F1
#
_cell.length_a   1.000
_cell.length_b   1.000
_cell.length_c   1.000
_cell.angle_alpha   90.00
_cell.angle_beta   90.00
_cell.angle_gamma   90.00
#
_symmetry.space_group_name_H-M   'P 1'
#
loop_
_entity.id
_entity.type
_entity.pdbx_description
1 polymer ?
#
loop_
_entity_poly.entity_id
_entity_poly.type
_entity_poly.pdbx_seq_one_letter_code
_entity_poly.pdbx_strand_id
1 'polypeptide(L)'
;MMWFKGNVITYARFQTYVEDVARALAGLGVKKGDRVALLMPNIPQMIICQVAVWKAGGVAVPVNPLFSESELVHTLKDCGAEMAVVMTPFYGQIKNIQSKTRVKTVIATG
;
A
#
# COMPACT_ATOMS: atom_id res chain seq x y z
N MET A 1 -18.56 9.05 6.45
CA MET A 1 -18.80 8.51 5.10
C MET A 1 -17.70 9.03 4.19
N MET A 2 -17.23 8.20 3.26
CA MET A 2 -16.19 8.57 2.28
C MET A 2 -16.81 8.72 0.90
N TRP A 3 -16.43 9.79 0.19
CA TRP A 3 -16.99 10.15 -1.10
C TRP A 3 -15.92 10.09 -2.17
N PHE A 4 -16.19 9.42 -3.29
CA PHE A 4 -15.25 9.32 -4.40
C PHE A 4 -15.99 9.11 -5.72
N LYS A 5 -15.75 9.98 -6.71
CA LYS A 5 -16.37 9.92 -8.05
C LYS A 5 -17.89 9.64 -8.01
N GLY A 6 -18.62 10.39 -7.19
CA GLY A 6 -20.09 10.24 -7.04
C GLY A 6 -20.55 9.02 -6.24
N ASN A 7 -19.63 8.18 -5.76
CA ASN A 7 -19.94 7.01 -4.94
C ASN A 7 -19.70 7.29 -3.45
N VAL A 8 -20.47 6.62 -2.60
CA VAL A 8 -20.36 6.72 -1.13
C VAL A 8 -19.97 5.38 -0.53
N ILE A 9 -18.92 5.40 0.27
CA ILE A 9 -18.54 4.28 1.14
C ILE A 9 -18.97 4.62 2.56
N THR A 10 -19.87 3.81 3.10
CA THR A 10 -20.30 3.89 4.49
C THR A 10 -19.19 3.42 5.42
N TYR A 11 -19.23 3.82 6.69
CA TYR A 11 -18.25 3.33 7.67
C TYR A 11 -18.29 1.80 7.81
N ALA A 12 -19.47 1.18 7.76
CA ALA A 12 -19.61 -0.27 7.81
C ALA A 12 -18.87 -0.95 6.64
N ARG A 13 -19.10 -0.49 5.40
CA ARG A 13 -18.39 -1.01 4.22
C ARG A 13 -16.88 -0.76 4.29
N PHE A 14 -16.47 0.42 4.72
CA PHE A 14 -15.06 0.75 4.92
C PHE A 14 -14.40 -0.21 5.92
N GLN A 15 -15.06 -0.48 7.06
CA GLN A 15 -14.55 -1.42 8.05
C GLN A 15 -14.42 -2.84 7.50
N THR A 16 -15.41 -3.33 6.72
CA THR A 16 -15.31 -4.63 6.06
C THR A 16 -14.08 -4.70 5.13
N TYR A 17 -13.87 -3.69 4.29
CA TYR A 17 -12.68 -3.67 3.41
C TYR A 17 -11.37 -3.62 4.20
N VAL A 18 -11.30 -2.81 5.26
CA VAL A 18 -10.12 -2.75 6.14
C VAL A 18 -9.84 -4.10 6.79
N GLU A 19 -10.88 -4.82 7.25
CA GLU A 19 -10.73 -6.14 7.86
C GLU A 19 -10.21 -7.19 6.90
N ASP A 20 -10.75 -7.23 5.69
CA ASP A 20 -10.34 -8.19 4.68
C ASP A 20 -8.91 -7.95 4.23
N VAL A 21 -8.53 -6.68 3.99
CA VAL A 21 -7.16 -6.32 3.64
C VAL A 21 -6.20 -6.59 4.80
N ALA A 22 -6.57 -6.27 6.05
CA ALA A 22 -5.71 -6.52 7.21
C ALA A 22 -5.46 -8.02 7.40
N ARG A 23 -6.50 -8.86 7.23
CA ARG A 23 -6.40 -10.32 7.30
C ARG A 23 -5.51 -10.86 6.19
N ALA A 24 -5.66 -10.35 4.96
CA ALA A 24 -4.82 -10.73 3.84
C ALA A 24 -3.34 -10.35 4.07
N LEU A 25 -3.07 -9.14 4.54
CA LEU A 25 -1.71 -8.69 4.87
C LEU A 25 -1.07 -9.55 5.96
N ALA A 26 -1.82 -9.90 7.01
CA ALA A 26 -1.36 -10.81 8.05
C ALA A 26 -1.07 -12.22 7.49
N GLY A 27 -1.95 -12.74 6.61
CA GLY A 27 -1.74 -14.01 5.92
C GLY A 27 -0.53 -14.03 4.98
N LEU A 28 -0.16 -12.87 4.43
CA LEU A 28 1.06 -12.66 3.64
C LEU A 28 2.31 -12.40 4.50
N GLY A 29 2.17 -12.45 5.83
CA GLY A 29 3.29 -12.41 6.77
C GLY A 29 3.66 -11.04 7.31
N VAL A 30 2.82 -10.01 7.14
CA VAL A 30 3.03 -8.70 7.80
C VAL A 30 2.97 -8.88 9.32
N LYS A 31 4.01 -8.41 10.00
CA LYS A 31 4.15 -8.44 11.46
C LYS A 31 4.23 -7.03 12.04
N LYS A 32 4.15 -6.97 13.37
CA LYS A 32 4.28 -5.71 14.12
C LYS A 32 5.58 -5.00 13.77
N GLY A 33 5.47 -3.76 13.27
CA GLY A 33 6.62 -2.92 12.90
C GLY A 33 7.13 -3.11 11.47
N ASP A 34 6.59 -4.06 10.70
CA ASP A 34 6.94 -4.20 9.28
C ASP A 34 6.42 -2.99 8.50
N ARG A 35 7.23 -2.48 7.58
CA ARG A 35 6.87 -1.33 6.74
C ARG A 35 6.27 -1.80 5.43
N VAL A 36 5.10 -1.27 5.11
CA VAL A 36 4.38 -1.55 3.88
C VAL A 36 4.25 -0.26 3.08
N ALA A 37 4.94 -0.20 1.94
CA ALA A 37 4.86 0.95 1.04
C ALA A 37 3.51 0.97 0.32
N LEU A 38 2.88 2.14 0.25
CA LEU A 38 1.60 2.34 -0.43
C LEU A 38 1.81 3.29 -1.60
N LEU A 39 1.86 2.76 -2.83
CA LEU A 39 2.05 3.54 -4.05
C LEU A 39 0.72 3.70 -4.78
N MET A 40 -0.06 4.68 -4.34
CA MET A 40 -1.40 4.94 -4.85
C MET A 40 -1.71 6.44 -4.81
N PRO A 41 -2.54 6.96 -5.74
CA PRO A 41 -3.09 8.31 -5.66
C PRO A 41 -4.11 8.42 -4.51
N ASN A 42 -4.67 9.62 -4.35
CA ASN A 42 -5.73 9.88 -3.37
C ASN A 42 -7.06 9.25 -3.81
N ILE A 43 -7.18 7.94 -3.56
CA ILE A 43 -8.35 7.11 -3.82
C ILE A 43 -8.75 6.34 -2.55
N PRO A 44 -9.99 5.83 -2.44
CA PRO A 44 -10.44 5.07 -1.27
C PRO A 44 -9.53 3.92 -0.86
N GLN A 45 -8.95 3.21 -1.84
CA GLN A 45 -8.05 2.08 -1.62
C GLN A 45 -6.82 2.48 -0.81
N MET A 46 -6.30 3.70 -1.00
CA MET A 46 -5.11 4.18 -0.27
C MET A 46 -5.36 4.20 1.24
N ILE A 47 -6.47 4.83 1.66
CA ILE A 47 -6.81 4.94 3.07
C ILE A 47 -7.31 3.61 3.66
N ILE A 48 -8.00 2.77 2.87
CA ILE A 48 -8.34 1.40 3.26
C ILE A 48 -7.05 0.62 3.55
N CYS A 49 -6.08 0.64 2.65
CA CYS A 49 -4.81 -0.07 2.82
C CYS A 49 -4.00 0.50 3.99
N GLN A 50 -3.98 1.83 4.17
CA GLN A 50 -3.27 2.45 5.30
C GLN A 50 -3.82 1.98 6.64
N VAL A 51 -5.14 2.03 6.83
CA VAL A 51 -5.75 1.56 8.08
C VAL A 51 -5.62 0.05 8.24
N ALA A 52 -5.70 -0.71 7.14
CA ALA A 52 -5.50 -2.16 7.17
C ALA A 52 -4.08 -2.56 7.58
N VAL A 53 -3.05 -1.84 7.09
CA VAL A 53 -1.66 -2.04 7.50
C VAL A 53 -1.49 -1.77 9.00
N TRP A 54 -2.03 -0.67 9.51
CA TRP A 54 -2.00 -0.38 10.94
C TRP A 54 -2.73 -1.46 11.77
N LYS A 55 -3.88 -1.93 11.29
CA LYS A 55 -4.65 -3.00 11.95
C LYS A 55 -3.90 -4.34 11.94
N ALA A 56 -3.11 -4.62 10.90
CA ALA A 56 -2.19 -5.76 10.84
C ALA A 56 -0.93 -5.58 11.73
N GLY A 57 -0.78 -4.43 12.40
CA GLY A 57 0.38 -4.10 13.24
C GLY A 57 1.57 -3.51 12.46
N GLY A 58 1.46 -3.39 11.14
CA GLY A 58 2.48 -2.80 10.29
C GLY A 58 2.48 -1.27 10.33
N VAL A 59 3.50 -0.70 9.69
CA VAL A 59 3.67 0.74 9.48
C VAL A 59 3.39 1.04 8.01
N ALA A 60 2.31 1.76 7.74
CA ALA A 60 2.00 2.23 6.40
C ALA A 60 2.96 3.35 6.01
N VAL A 61 3.57 3.24 4.84
CA VAL A 61 4.45 4.26 4.26
C VAL A 61 3.84 4.74 2.94
N PRO A 62 3.05 5.82 2.95
CA PRO A 62 2.55 6.43 1.71
C PRO A 62 3.72 6.93 0.85
N VAL A 63 3.76 6.50 -0.40
CA VAL A 63 4.78 6.91 -1.37
C VAL A 63 4.09 7.63 -2.53
N ASN A 64 4.65 8.76 -2.96
CA ASN A 64 4.11 9.52 -4.08
C ASN A 64 4.25 8.70 -5.39
N PRO A 65 3.15 8.35 -6.08
CA PRO A 65 3.20 7.61 -7.34
C PRO A 65 3.83 8.39 -8.50
N LEU A 66 3.98 9.71 -8.37
CA LEU A 66 4.60 10.57 -9.38
C LEU A 66 6.12 10.67 -9.25
N PHE A 67 6.72 10.02 -8.25
CA PHE A 67 8.16 9.96 -8.12
C PHE A 67 8.80 9.23 -9.30
N SER A 68 9.94 9.76 -9.75
CA SER A 68 10.83 9.08 -10.67
C SER A 68 11.34 7.77 -10.07
N GLU A 69 11.82 6.87 -10.92
CA GLU A 69 12.38 5.59 -10.46
C GLU A 69 13.52 5.77 -9.43
N SER A 70 14.37 6.80 -9.59
CA SER A 70 15.45 7.08 -8.63
C SER A 70 14.93 7.54 -7.27
N GLU A 71 13.90 8.39 -7.24
CA GLU A 71 13.25 8.84 -6.00
C GLU A 71 12.53 7.69 -5.30
N LEU A 72 11.87 6.81 -6.05
CA LEU A 72 11.25 5.60 -5.52
C LEU A 72 12.30 4.65 -4.92
N VAL A 73 13.42 4.43 -5.61
CA VAL A 73 14.53 3.61 -5.07
C VAL A 73 15.05 4.20 -3.76
N HIS A 74 15.30 5.51 -3.73
CA HIS A 74 15.77 6.18 -2.52
C HIS A 74 14.77 6.02 -1.37
N THR A 75 13.50 6.34 -1.61
CA THR A 75 12.43 6.26 -0.61
C THR A 75 12.25 4.83 -0.08
N LEU A 76 12.22 3.83 -0.96
CA LEU A 76 12.02 2.42 -0.57
C LEU A 76 13.23 1.83 0.17
N LYS A 77 14.44 2.30 -0.13
CA LYS A 77 15.64 1.93 0.64
C LYS A 77 15.62 2.57 2.02
N ASP A 78 15.29 3.85 2.09
CA ASP A 78 15.28 4.63 3.33
C ASP A 78 14.23 4.10 4.31
N CYS A 79 12.98 3.90 3.83
CA CYS A 79 11.92 3.37 4.67
C CYS A 79 12.06 1.87 4.96
N GLY A 80 12.92 1.15 4.24
CA GLY A 80 13.18 -0.27 4.47
C GLY A 80 11.96 -1.18 4.32
N ALA A 81 11.00 -0.81 3.46
CA ALA A 81 9.83 -1.63 3.18
C ALA A 81 10.21 -2.87 2.37
N GLU A 82 9.74 -4.05 2.82
CA GLU A 82 9.89 -5.30 2.08
C GLU A 82 8.62 -5.68 1.29
N MET A 83 7.51 -4.98 1.56
CA MET A 83 6.23 -5.16 0.87
C MET A 83 5.75 -3.81 0.33
N ALA A 84 5.20 -3.83 -0.89
CA ALA A 84 4.55 -2.69 -1.50
C ALA A 84 3.13 -3.07 -1.96
N VAL A 85 2.14 -2.26 -1.63
CA VAL A 85 0.79 -2.31 -2.21
C VAL A 85 0.68 -1.16 -3.20
N VAL A 86 0.33 -1.47 -4.43
CA VAL A 86 0.35 -0.52 -5.54
C VAL A 86 -0.97 -0.55 -6.29
N MET A 87 -1.35 0.56 -6.92
CA MET A 87 -2.39 0.51 -7.95
C MET A 87 -1.81 -0.14 -9.21
N THR A 88 -2.61 -0.95 -9.92
CA THR A 88 -2.15 -1.68 -11.12
C THR A 88 -1.34 -0.83 -12.12
N PRO A 89 -1.72 0.43 -12.44
CA PRO A 89 -0.93 1.26 -13.36
C PRO A 89 0.51 1.56 -12.91
N PHE A 90 0.80 1.54 -11.60
CA PHE A 90 2.14 1.79 -11.05
C PHE A 90 2.95 0.52 -10.80
N TYR A 91 2.38 -0.65 -11.12
CA TYR A 91 3.05 -1.94 -10.91
C TYR A 91 4.37 -2.03 -11.69
N GLY A 92 4.38 -1.55 -12.94
CA GLY A 92 5.57 -1.55 -13.79
C GLY A 92 6.73 -0.75 -13.17
N GLN A 93 6.45 0.43 -12.60
CA GLN A 93 7.47 1.28 -11.96
C GLN A 93 8.16 0.55 -10.80
N ILE A 94 7.39 -0.12 -9.93
CA ILE A 94 7.99 -0.90 -8.84
C ILE A 94 8.77 -2.09 -9.38
N LYS A 95 8.29 -2.78 -10.41
CA LYS A 95 9.00 -3.93 -10.99
C LYS A 95 10.33 -3.55 -11.62
N ASN A 96 10.40 -2.43 -12.32
CA ASN A 96 11.64 -1.94 -12.92
C ASN A 96 12.74 -1.68 -11.89
N ILE A 97 12.34 -1.23 -10.70
CA ILE A 97 13.27 -0.87 -9.62
C ILE A 97 13.41 -1.95 -8.56
N GLN A 98 12.63 -3.03 -8.61
CA GLN A 98 12.50 -3.98 -7.49
C GLN A 98 13.87 -4.54 -7.07
N SER A 99 14.71 -4.91 -8.04
CA SER A 99 16.07 -5.43 -7.82
C SER A 99 17.02 -4.44 -7.14
N LYS A 100 16.69 -3.15 -7.16
CA LYS A 100 17.44 -2.06 -6.52
C LYS A 100 16.90 -1.70 -5.13
N THR A 101 15.87 -2.38 -4.63
CA THR A 101 15.20 -2.05 -3.36
C THR A 101 15.17 -3.25 -2.41
N ARG A 102 14.59 -3.09 -1.22
CA ARG A 102 14.31 -4.20 -0.30
C ARG A 102 12.96 -4.87 -0.56
N VAL A 103 12.17 -4.37 -1.50
CA VAL A 103 10.81 -4.87 -1.77
C VAL A 103 10.89 -6.27 -2.37
N LYS A 104 10.36 -7.25 -1.64
CA LYS A 104 10.24 -8.66 -2.05
C LYS A 104 8.86 -8.95 -2.62
N THR A 105 7.83 -8.40 -1.98
CA THR A 105 6.43 -8.66 -2.33
C THR A 105 5.76 -7.40 -2.87
N VAL A 106 5.13 -7.51 -4.03
CA VAL A 106 4.36 -6.42 -4.66
C VAL A 106 2.93 -6.89 -4.86
N ILE A 107 1.98 -6.20 -4.23
CA ILE A 107 0.55 -6.49 -4.32
C ILE A 107 -0.08 -5.41 -5.20
N ALA A 108 -0.63 -5.81 -6.36
CA ALA A 108 -1.37 -4.90 -7.22
C ALA A 108 -2.86 -4.89 -6.85
N THR A 109 -3.42 -3.69 -6.73
CA THR A 109 -4.85 -3.46 -6.54
C THR A 109 -5.49 -3.09 -7.87
N GLY A 110 -6.64 -3.72 -8.15
CA GLY A 110 -7.47 -3.52 -9.35
C GLY A 110 -8.63 -2.57 -9.12
#